data_AF-A0A7T5RKV6-F1
#
_entry.id   AF-A0A7T5RKV6-F1
#
_cell.length_a   1.000
_cell.length_b   1.000
_cell.length_c   1.000
_cell.angle_alpha   90.00
_cell.angle_beta   90.00
_cell.angle_gamma   90.00
#
_symmetry.space_group_name_H-M   'P 1'
#
loop_
_entity.id
_entity.type
_entity.pdbx_description
1 polymer ?
#
loop_
_entity_poly.entity_id
_entity_poly.type
_entity_poly.pdbx_seq_one_letter_code
_entity_poly.pdbx_strand_id
1 'polypeptide(L)'
;MVKVKKEGSVPLVPLDWKAEVKCKRDDKYDKSEPCGAVLEVTTKDLVLRHYRGAFLTHHYPAVRCSCCGKYNRVAVPDNVWKRINTAKNRKKSSFDGFSDSD
;
A
#
# COMPACT_ATOMS: atom_id res chain seq x y z
N MET A 1 42.87 0.47 19.70
CA MET A 1 41.85 -0.50 19.23
C MET A 1 40.68 0.27 18.65
N VAL A 2 40.67 0.51 17.34
CA VAL A 2 39.65 1.33 16.66
C VAL A 2 38.45 0.45 16.36
N LYS A 3 37.31 0.70 17.01
CA LYS A 3 36.06 -0.03 16.75
C LYS A 3 35.42 0.49 15.46
N VAL A 4 35.57 -0.26 14.38
CA VAL A 4 34.76 -0.12 13.17
C VAL A 4 33.36 -0.71 13.47
N LYS A 5 32.32 0.13 13.47
CA LYS A 5 30.92 -0.33 13.38
C LYS A 5 30.30 0.22 12.11
N LYS A 6 30.22 -0.70 11.14
CA LYS A 6 29.32 -0.84 9.97
C LYS A 6 28.48 0.37 9.54
N GLU A 7 28.77 0.79 8.31
CA GLU A 7 27.85 1.05 7.20
C GLU A 7 26.42 1.52 7.51
N GLY A 8 26.15 2.75 7.07
CA GLY A 8 24.93 3.04 6.32
C GLY A 8 23.65 3.14 7.15
N SER A 9 23.62 4.02 8.15
CA SER A 9 22.36 4.60 8.58
C SER A 9 21.76 5.36 7.39
N VAL A 10 20.89 4.68 6.63
CA VAL A 10 20.01 5.31 5.63
C VAL A 10 19.41 6.52 6.33
N PRO A 11 19.60 7.76 5.82
CA PRO A 11 19.05 8.93 6.46
C PRO A 11 17.55 8.71 6.64
N LEU A 12 17.10 8.80 7.90
CA LEU A 12 15.70 8.76 8.28
C LEU A 12 15.04 10.03 7.72
N VAL A 13 14.73 10.00 6.42
CA VAL A 13 13.86 11.00 5.78
C VAL A 13 12.55 11.02 6.57
N PRO A 14 12.00 12.22 6.88
CA PRO A 14 10.80 12.36 7.70
C PRO A 14 9.69 11.44 7.20
N LEU A 15 9.07 10.76 8.16
CA LEU A 15 8.11 9.66 7.97
C LEU A 15 6.70 10.17 7.59
N ASP A 16 6.53 11.48 7.55
CA ASP A 16 5.26 12.20 7.52
C ASP A 16 4.72 12.35 6.10
N TRP A 17 4.84 11.28 5.31
CA TRP A 17 4.04 11.21 4.09
C TRP A 17 2.57 11.11 4.50
N LYS A 18 1.80 12.07 3.98
CA LYS A 18 0.35 12.15 4.10
C LYS A 18 -0.25 12.35 2.72
N ALA A 19 -1.44 11.81 2.51
CA ALA A 19 -2.23 12.07 1.31
C ALA A 19 -3.72 12.04 1.63
N GLU A 20 -4.49 12.83 0.88
CA GLU A 20 -5.94 12.70 0.86
C GLU A 20 -6.34 11.68 -0.20
N VAL A 21 -7.10 10.66 0.21
CA VAL A 21 -7.60 9.61 -0.67
C VAL A 21 -9.12 9.60 -0.59
N LYS A 22 -9.78 9.89 -1.72
CA LYS A 22 -11.23 9.74 -1.82
C LYS A 22 -11.59 8.27 -1.97
N CYS A 23 -12.51 7.78 -1.13
CA CYS A 23 -13.08 6.45 -1.26
C CYS A 23 -13.88 6.38 -2.57
N LYS A 24 -13.39 5.56 -3.49
CA LYS A 24 -13.97 5.38 -4.84
C LYS A 24 -14.09 3.88 -5.17
N ARG A 25 -14.58 3.58 -6.38
CA ARG A 25 -14.48 2.23 -6.93
C ARG A 25 -13.02 1.89 -7.17
N ASP A 26 -12.61 0.68 -6.81
CA ASP A 26 -11.22 0.24 -6.93
C ASP A 26 -10.82 0.19 -8.42
N ASP A 27 -11.73 -0.32 -9.26
CA ASP A 27 -11.63 -0.33 -10.71
C ASP A 27 -13.02 -0.29 -11.40
N LYS A 28 -13.04 -0.57 -12.70
CA LYS A 28 -14.27 -0.63 -13.52
C LYS A 28 -15.14 -1.88 -13.28
N TYR A 29 -14.57 -2.92 -12.67
CA TYR A 29 -15.24 -4.19 -12.37
C TYR A 29 -15.86 -4.20 -10.98
N ASP A 30 -15.39 -3.33 -10.09
CA ASP A 30 -15.93 -3.12 -8.77
C ASP A 30 -17.35 -2.52 -8.83
N LYS A 31 -18.34 -3.38 -8.52
CA LYS A 31 -19.77 -3.04 -8.51
C LYS A 31 -20.24 -2.39 -7.22
N SER A 32 -19.37 -2.23 -6.21
CA SER A 32 -19.77 -1.65 -4.93
C SER A 32 -19.84 -0.12 -5.03
N GLU A 33 -20.94 0.45 -4.53
CA GLU A 33 -21.09 1.90 -4.44
C GLU A 33 -20.06 2.49 -3.46
N PRO A 34 -19.21 3.43 -3.89
CA PRO A 34 -18.28 4.06 -2.98
C PRO A 34 -19.01 5.04 -2.05
N CYS A 35 -18.58 5.12 -0.78
CA CYS A 35 -19.15 6.08 0.17
C CYS A 35 -18.72 7.53 -0.09
N GLY A 36 -17.73 7.77 -0.96
CA GLY A 36 -17.27 9.11 -1.34
C GLY A 36 -16.46 9.85 -0.26
N ALA A 37 -16.26 9.24 0.92
CA ALA A 37 -15.51 9.84 2.03
C ALA A 37 -14.06 10.19 1.61
N VAL A 38 -13.54 11.31 2.11
CA VAL A 38 -12.14 11.69 1.95
C VAL A 38 -11.38 11.23 3.19
N LEU A 39 -10.32 10.46 2.98
CA LEU A 39 -9.49 9.87 4.03
C LEU A 39 -8.15 10.62 4.07
N GLU A 40 -7.75 11.12 5.24
CA GLU A 40 -6.35 11.48 5.48
C GLU A 40 -5.57 10.19 5.76
N VAL A 41 -4.61 9.88 4.89
CA VAL A 41 -3.84 8.63 4.92
C VAL A 41 -2.39 8.95 5.23
N THR A 42 -1.83 8.28 6.24
CA THR A 42 -0.41 8.31 6.54
C THR A 42 0.26 7.00 6.13
N THR A 43 1.59 6.95 6.19
CA THR A 43 2.35 5.71 5.96
C THR A 43 1.89 4.54 6.85
N LYS A 44 1.38 4.80 8.06
CA LYS A 44 0.96 3.75 9.02
C LYS A 44 -0.38 3.10 8.65
N ASP A 45 -1.21 3.83 7.91
CA ASP A 45 -2.54 3.37 7.50
C ASP A 45 -2.48 2.47 6.26
N LEU A 46 -1.33 2.46 5.58
CA LEU A 46 -1.11 1.66 4.39
C LEU A 46 -1.00 0.18 4.73
N VAL A 47 -1.79 -0.61 4.01
CA VAL A 47 -1.65 -2.06 3.92
C VAL A 47 -1.14 -2.43 2.54
N LEU A 48 -0.49 -3.59 2.45
CA LEU A 48 -0.12 -4.17 1.17
C LEU A 48 -1.25 -5.11 0.72
N ARG A 49 -1.78 -4.90 -0.48
CA ARG A 49 -2.66 -5.85 -1.15
C ARG A 49 -1.96 -6.43 -2.37
N HIS A 50 -2.49 -7.52 -2.89
CA HIS A 50 -2.01 -8.10 -4.12
C HIS A 50 -3.11 -8.65 -5.02
N TYR A 51 -2.85 -8.63 -6.32
CA TYR A 51 -3.59 -9.40 -7.32
C TYR A 51 -2.64 -10.42 -7.98
N ARG A 52 -3.22 -11.43 -8.63
CA ARG A 52 -2.46 -12.41 -9.41
C ARG A 52 -2.49 -11.99 -10.89
N GLY A 53 -1.36 -11.54 -11.40
CA GLY A 53 -1.17 -11.38 -12.84
C GLY A 53 -0.92 -12.72 -13.51
N ALA A 54 -0.86 -12.75 -14.84
CA ALA A 54 -0.59 -13.96 -15.63
C ALA A 54 0.70 -14.69 -15.23
N PHE A 55 1.74 -13.94 -14.83
CA PHE A 55 3.07 -14.51 -14.53
C PHE A 55 3.58 -14.24 -13.12
N LEU A 56 3.06 -13.23 -12.43
CA LEU A 56 3.57 -12.82 -11.13
C LEU A 56 2.51 -12.18 -10.23
N THR A 57 2.74 -12.25 -8.93
CA THR A 57 1.91 -11.57 -7.93
C THR A 57 2.30 -10.10 -7.83
N HIS A 58 1.36 -9.23 -8.20
CA HIS A 58 1.56 -7.78 -8.16
C HIS A 58 1.09 -7.25 -6.81
N HIS A 59 1.99 -6.55 -6.12
CA HIS A 59 1.68 -5.93 -4.84
C HIS A 59 1.45 -4.43 -5.03
N TYR A 60 0.58 -3.85 -4.22
CA TYR A 60 0.33 -2.41 -4.25
C TYR A 60 -0.10 -1.88 -2.87
N PRO A 61 0.13 -0.57 -2.60
CA PRO A 61 -0.36 0.08 -1.38
C PRO A 61 -1.86 0.29 -1.47
N ALA A 62 -2.57 0.00 -0.38
CA ALA A 62 -3.98 0.34 -0.23
C ALA A 62 -4.26 0.86 1.18
N VAL A 63 -5.39 1.56 1.34
CA VAL A 63 -5.94 1.96 2.63
C VAL A 63 -7.35 1.42 2.77
N ARG A 64 -7.73 0.97 3.97
CA ARG A 64 -9.10 0.58 4.26
C ARG A 64 -9.90 1.82 4.65
N CYS A 65 -10.99 2.10 3.93
CA CYS A 65 -11.94 3.13 4.30
C CYS A 65 -12.63 2.75 5.60
N SER A 66 -12.55 3.61 6.62
CA SER A 66 -13.19 3.41 7.92
C SER A 66 -14.71 3.47 7.84
N CYS A 67 -15.28 4.20 6.86
CA CYS A 67 -16.73 4.37 6.71
C CYS A 67 -17.43 3.14 6.12
N CYS A 68 -16.87 2.55 5.05
CA CYS A 68 -17.51 1.43 4.35
C CYS A 68 -16.66 0.14 4.32
N GLY A 69 -15.49 0.14 4.96
CA GLY A 69 -14.61 -1.03 5.05
C GLY A 69 -13.88 -1.40 3.77
N LYS A 70 -14.11 -0.68 2.67
CA LYS A 70 -13.54 -0.92 1.33
C LYS A 70 -12.07 -0.52 1.25
N TYR A 71 -11.28 -1.27 0.48
CA TYR A 71 -9.90 -0.88 0.20
C TYR A 71 -9.80 0.05 -1.00
N ASN A 72 -8.93 1.05 -0.91
CA ASN A 72 -8.63 1.97 -1.99
C ASN A 72 -7.15 1.89 -2.29
N ARG A 73 -6.77 1.64 -3.55
CA ARG A 73 -5.38 1.75 -3.99
C ARG A 73 -4.87 3.18 -3.81
N VAL A 74 -3.65 3.32 -3.28
CA VAL A 74 -3.02 4.60 -3.00
C VAL A 74 -1.71 4.71 -3.77
N ALA A 75 -1.51 5.80 -4.50
CA ALA A 75 -0.21 6.12 -5.09
C ALA A 75 0.69 6.69 -4.00
N VAL A 76 1.88 6.12 -3.84
CA VAL A 76 2.84 6.53 -2.82
C VAL A 76 4.20 6.83 -3.46
N PRO A 77 4.97 7.77 -2.92
CA PRO A 77 6.35 7.99 -3.36
C PRO A 77 7.24 6.76 -3.13
N ASP A 78 8.31 6.63 -3.94
CA ASP A 78 9.21 5.46 -3.93
C ASP A 78 9.83 5.14 -2.56
N ASN A 79 10.15 6.17 -1.77
CA ASN A 79 10.70 6.00 -0.43
C ASN A 79 9.68 5.37 0.53
N VAL A 80 8.40 5.70 0.41
CA VAL A 80 7.31 5.09 1.17
C VAL A 80 7.09 3.66 0.68
N TRP A 81 7.06 3.45 -0.64
CA TRP A 81 6.91 2.13 -1.24
C TRP A 81 7.98 1.14 -0.76
N LYS A 82 9.25 1.53 -0.80
CA LYS A 82 10.38 0.68 -0.36
C LYS A 82 10.26 0.24 1.11
N ARG A 83 9.66 1.08 1.97
CA ARG A 83 9.46 0.77 3.41
C ARG A 83 8.30 -0.19 3.64
N ILE A 84 7.21 -0.07 2.89
CA ILE A 84 6.04 -0.95 3.06
C ILE A 84 6.16 -2.24 2.28
N ASN A 85 6.85 -2.24 1.13
CA ASN A 85 6.98 -3.39 0.25
C ASN A 85 8.14 -4.33 0.65
N THR A 86 8.08 -4.80 1.89
CA THR A 86 9.07 -5.74 2.45
C THR A 86 8.61 -7.19 2.28
N ALA A 87 9.53 -8.15 2.31
CA ALA A 87 9.18 -9.58 2.28
C ALA A 87 8.20 -9.96 3.41
N LYS A 88 8.34 -9.37 4.61
CA LYS A 88 7.43 -9.57 5.73
C LYS A 88 6.01 -9.08 5.41
N ASN A 89 5.88 -7.91 4.81
CA ASN A 89 4.58 -7.34 4.47
C ASN A 89 3.94 -8.01 3.26
N ARG A 90 4.73 -8.45 2.27
CA ARG A 90 4.25 -9.30 1.16
C ARG A 90 3.59 -10.58 1.65
N LYS A 91 4.21 -11.27 2.62
CA LYS A 91 3.64 -12.48 3.24
C LYS A 91 2.31 -12.22 3.99
N LYS A 92 2.09 -10.99 4.44
CA LYS A 92 0.86 -10.56 5.15
C LYS A 92 -0.13 -9.85 4.23
N SER A 93 0.20 -9.70 2.94
CA SER A 93 -0.65 -8.97 2.01
C SER A 93 -1.93 -9.76 1.74
N SER A 94 -3.05 -9.05 1.65
CA SER A 94 -4.35 -9.67 1.34
C SER A 94 -4.61 -9.68 -0.16
N PHE A 95 -5.18 -10.77 -0.65
CA PHE A 95 -5.63 -10.88 -2.03
C PHE A 95 -6.75 -9.86 -2.28
N ASP A 96 -6.77 -9.25 -3.45
CA ASP A 96 -7.74 -8.24 -3.79
C ASP A 96 -9.05 -8.74 -4.38
N GLY A 97 -9.08 -10.01 -4.75
CA GLY A 97 -10.24 -10.63 -5.39
C GLY A 97 -10.16 -10.57 -6.91
N PHE A 98 -9.07 -10.04 -7.48
CA PHE A 98 -8.87 -9.92 -8.91
C PHE A 98 -7.65 -10.72 -9.39
N SER A 99 -7.82 -11.39 -10.53
CA SER A 99 -6.74 -12.06 -11.24
C SER A 99 -6.82 -11.65 -12.71
N ASP A 100 -5.69 -11.33 -13.35
CA ASP A 100 -5.62 -11.08 -14.80
C ASP A 100 -5.72 -12.39 -15.62
N SER A 101 -6.49 -13.36 -15.14
CA SER A 101 -6.62 -14.66 -15.80
C SER A 101 -7.51 -14.54 -17.04
N ASP A 102 -6.88 -14.30 -18.19
CA ASP A 102 -7.22 -14.94 -19.47
C ASP A 102 -6.16 -16.02 -19.77
#